data_AF-A0A7C4TV83-F1
#
_entry.id   AF-A0A7C4TV83-F1
#
_cell.length_a   1.000
_cell.length_b   1.000
_cell.length_c   1.000
_cell.angle_alpha   90.00
_cell.angle_beta   90.00
_cell.angle_gamma   90.00
#
_symmetry.space_group_name_H-M   'P 1'
#
loop_
_entity.id
_entity.type
_entity.pdbx_description
1 polymer ?
#
loop_
_entity_poly.entity_id
_entity_poly.type
_entity_poly.pdbx_seq_one_letter_code
_entity_poly.pdbx_strand_id
1 'polypeptide(L)'
;MVTDVQPNRRASPAARGSRMFSLERAVADRSRAFRAARRHSMLVRVLRVSLPLLSLLVFASYGLFVQRAYEVGIGDGKLTIGPVDLSGDTVTASNPRFEGFNKNGDRFVVMAKSAEHDLKRSGPIGLKLIEGVLYEQNNTVTRVTAPRGRFDTRTEVLELEERIEVTSNTGLSALLTRATVSMREDRIVSSEPVTVAMPSGIVRGNQLLMLPKQRQAVLSARVSARFEPEQPVREGSAAGGLGAGNAVIEVSAETLKVDDAKRLAVFDGGVRATQDRATLTAALLEIGYDGAPPGGIPAASAPPLSGRINRIVARHGVVITQDDSRATCDTAEFDPTADTALLTGSVVVTQGANVLKGGALALDRKSGISELTASAIGHEPKGRITARLQRGQDKPVPREPASRGGGEPALPAADPNAPIDIEADRLDVNDRAKTAVFRGDVIVRQGRYTLRTAELLAGYSGESGLASGLQDQPGKSRQAMQLKTVRTRSSVHISSEEGQTARGDSADFDVTANIVTLIGDVVLTQGGHTVTGPRAIMNLNTGEAQVVPGGVAAAGAEAALRSSEARPAGPSGRPSLLIYPNQLRDKDKAKPKGGENERMPSGAPATRTSGWAAETTPAAADRD
;
A
#
# COMPACT_ATOMS: atom_id res chain seq x y z
N MET A 1 33.44 -65.20 28.58
CA MET A 1 34.23 -64.69 29.73
C MET A 1 33.33 -64.72 30.93
N VAL A 2 33.57 -65.70 31.80
CA VAL A 2 34.09 -65.48 33.16
C VAL A 2 32.92 -65.05 34.06
N THR A 3 32.21 -66.00 34.71
CA THR A 3 32.47 -66.47 36.10
C THR A 3 32.65 -65.28 37.06
N ASP A 4 32.02 -65.24 38.23
CA ASP A 4 32.42 -66.16 39.28
C ASP A 4 31.60 -66.03 40.57
N VAL A 5 31.65 -67.12 41.36
CA VAL A 5 31.90 -67.17 42.83
C VAL A 5 30.91 -66.49 43.78
N GLN A 6 30.48 -67.12 44.88
CA GLN A 6 30.58 -68.49 45.38
C GLN A 6 29.61 -68.67 46.57
N PRO A 7 29.36 -69.93 46.95
CA PRO A 7 28.56 -70.39 48.07
C PRO A 7 29.42 -70.66 49.32
N ASN A 8 28.82 -71.11 50.43
CA ASN A 8 29.20 -72.36 51.15
C ASN A 8 28.56 -72.44 52.55
N ARG A 9 27.85 -73.54 52.83
CA ARG A 9 28.23 -74.69 53.70
C ARG A 9 28.30 -74.35 55.20
N ARG A 10 27.77 -75.18 56.10
CA ARG A 10 28.04 -76.62 56.33
C ARG A 10 26.79 -77.24 57.02
N ALA A 11 26.23 -78.38 56.60
CA ALA A 11 26.70 -79.77 56.81
C ALA A 11 26.78 -80.10 58.32
N SER A 12 26.03 -81.06 58.89
CA SER A 12 26.11 -82.54 58.74
C SER A 12 25.24 -83.18 59.88
N PRO A 13 25.20 -84.53 60.10
CA PRO A 13 24.83 -85.64 59.20
C PRO A 13 23.96 -86.75 59.86
N ALA A 14 23.41 -87.62 59.00
CA ALA A 14 23.26 -89.09 59.03
C ALA A 14 22.98 -89.92 60.32
N ALA A 15 21.97 -90.82 60.22
CA ALA A 15 22.08 -92.31 60.21
C ALA A 15 20.72 -92.93 60.65
N ARG A 16 19.94 -93.60 59.78
CA ARG A 16 19.97 -94.98 59.24
C ARG A 16 19.65 -96.10 60.26
N GLY A 17 18.50 -96.76 60.07
CA GLY A 17 18.13 -98.03 60.70
C GLY A 17 17.01 -98.79 59.93
N SER A 18 17.34 -100.00 59.47
CA SER A 18 16.52 -101.24 59.25
C SER A 18 15.21 -101.18 58.44
N ARG A 19 15.13 -101.76 57.23
CA ARG A 19 15.00 -103.20 56.82
C ARG A 19 13.67 -103.87 57.21
N MET A 20 12.77 -104.02 56.23
CA MET A 20 12.19 -105.28 55.72
C MET A 20 10.82 -105.01 55.08
N PHE A 21 10.70 -105.24 53.77
CA PHE A 21 9.59 -105.91 53.07
C PHE A 21 9.85 -105.79 51.56
N SER A 22 10.62 -106.76 51.07
CA SER A 22 10.83 -107.06 49.66
C SER A 22 10.05 -108.32 49.33
N LEU A 23 9.13 -108.27 48.36
CA LEU A 23 8.79 -109.35 47.39
C LEU A 23 7.42 -109.14 46.73
N GLU A 24 7.16 -107.99 46.10
CA GLU A 24 6.07 -107.86 45.11
C GLU A 24 6.46 -107.01 43.89
N ARG A 25 7.70 -107.18 43.40
CA ARG A 25 7.96 -106.97 41.97
C ARG A 25 7.43 -108.19 41.21
N ALA A 26 6.16 -108.15 40.81
CA ALA A 26 5.69 -108.98 39.67
C ALA A 26 4.27 -108.67 39.14
N VAL A 27 3.39 -107.92 39.84
CA VAL A 27 1.99 -107.75 39.37
C VAL A 27 1.50 -106.28 39.34
N ALA A 28 2.29 -105.31 39.81
CA ALA A 28 1.90 -103.90 39.85
C ALA A 28 2.16 -103.10 38.54
N ASP A 29 2.53 -103.78 37.45
CA ASP A 29 2.85 -103.17 36.14
C ASP A 29 1.77 -103.39 35.07
N ARG A 30 0.57 -103.85 35.45
CA ARG A 30 -0.60 -103.97 34.54
C ARG A 30 -1.86 -103.19 34.93
N SER A 31 -1.81 -102.32 35.95
CA SER A 31 -3.00 -101.56 36.40
C SER A 31 -2.82 -100.03 36.46
N ARG A 32 -1.77 -99.51 35.80
CA ARG A 32 -1.53 -98.06 35.61
C ARG A 32 -1.81 -97.55 34.17
N ALA A 33 -2.20 -98.42 33.24
CA ALA A 33 -2.50 -98.03 31.84
C ALA A 33 -4.01 -97.90 31.50
N PHE A 34 -4.95 -98.27 32.39
CA PHE A 34 -6.40 -98.23 32.10
C PHE A 34 -7.25 -97.32 33.01
N ARG A 35 -6.64 -96.44 33.83
CA ARG A 35 -7.37 -95.42 34.59
C ARG A 35 -7.20 -93.97 34.09
N ALA A 36 -6.46 -93.77 33.00
CA ALA A 36 -6.37 -92.49 32.29
C ALA A 36 -7.46 -92.30 31.20
N ALA A 37 -8.30 -93.29 30.92
CA ALA A 37 -9.14 -93.32 29.70
C ALA A 37 -10.67 -93.18 29.91
N ARG A 38 -11.15 -92.55 31.01
CA ARG A 38 -12.58 -92.18 31.15
C ARG A 38 -12.86 -90.73 31.60
N ARG A 39 -11.84 -89.91 31.87
CA ARG A 39 -12.03 -88.51 32.31
C ARG A 39 -12.02 -87.48 31.18
N HIS A 40 -11.59 -87.83 29.96
CA HIS A 40 -11.66 -86.92 28.80
C HIS A 40 -12.98 -86.97 28.01
N SER A 41 -13.79 -88.03 28.12
CA SER A 41 -15.03 -88.15 27.34
C SER A 41 -16.25 -87.50 27.99
N MET A 42 -16.28 -87.33 29.32
CA MET A 42 -17.35 -86.55 29.99
C MET A 42 -17.10 -85.05 29.90
N LEU A 43 -15.83 -84.61 29.94
CA LEU A 43 -15.48 -83.19 29.88
C LEU A 43 -15.87 -82.59 28.51
N VAL A 44 -15.66 -83.31 27.41
CA VAL A 44 -16.10 -82.87 26.06
C VAL A 44 -17.62 -82.90 25.89
N ARG A 45 -18.32 -83.85 26.54
CA ARG A 45 -19.79 -83.95 26.48
C ARG A 45 -20.48 -82.86 27.29
N VAL A 46 -19.88 -82.45 28.41
CA VAL A 46 -20.32 -81.27 29.19
C VAL A 46 -19.99 -79.97 28.44
N LEU A 47 -18.80 -79.84 27.84
CA LEU A 47 -18.41 -78.64 27.10
C LEU A 47 -19.25 -78.40 25.82
N ARG A 48 -19.70 -79.48 25.14
CA ARG A 48 -20.60 -79.37 23.98
C ARG A 48 -21.99 -78.84 24.31
N VAL A 49 -22.45 -79.03 25.55
CA VAL A 49 -23.79 -78.58 25.99
C VAL A 49 -23.69 -77.25 26.73
N SER A 50 -22.65 -77.03 27.54
CA SER A 50 -22.52 -75.80 28.34
C SER A 50 -22.17 -74.56 27.51
N LEU A 51 -21.39 -74.71 26.43
CA LEU A 51 -20.93 -73.58 25.61
C LEU A 51 -22.06 -72.89 24.82
N PRO A 52 -22.98 -73.60 24.12
CA PRO A 52 -24.14 -72.94 23.51
C PRO A 52 -25.12 -72.40 24.57
N LEU A 53 -25.27 -73.06 25.71
CA LEU A 53 -26.16 -72.60 26.78
C LEU A 53 -25.66 -71.31 27.44
N LEU A 54 -24.34 -71.17 27.60
CA LEU A 54 -23.70 -69.95 28.10
C LEU A 54 -23.83 -68.81 27.07
N SER A 55 -23.76 -69.09 25.77
CA SER A 55 -24.00 -68.09 24.73
C SER A 55 -25.46 -67.60 24.75
N LEU A 56 -26.43 -68.49 24.92
CA LEU A 56 -27.84 -68.14 25.07
C LEU A 56 -28.11 -67.33 26.34
N LEU A 57 -27.41 -67.65 27.44
CA LEU A 57 -27.51 -66.89 28.69
C LEU A 57 -26.91 -65.49 28.53
N VAL A 58 -25.81 -65.34 27.80
CA VAL A 58 -25.22 -64.02 27.46
C VAL A 58 -26.13 -63.23 26.52
N PHE A 59 -26.77 -63.86 25.54
CA PHE A 59 -27.76 -63.19 24.68
C PHE A 59 -29.03 -62.82 25.42
N ALA A 60 -29.50 -63.67 26.33
CA ALA A 60 -30.66 -63.37 27.18
C ALA A 60 -30.34 -62.27 28.19
N SER A 61 -29.14 -62.25 28.78
CA SER A 61 -28.71 -61.17 29.69
C SER A 61 -28.47 -59.86 28.94
N TYR A 62 -27.92 -59.90 27.72
CA TYR A 62 -27.82 -58.73 26.85
C TYR A 62 -29.19 -58.22 26.42
N GLY A 63 -30.12 -59.12 26.07
CA GLY A 63 -31.51 -58.77 25.79
C GLY A 63 -32.22 -58.14 26.99
N LEU A 64 -32.02 -58.68 28.19
CA LEU A 64 -32.57 -58.11 29.43
C LEU A 64 -31.91 -56.77 29.79
N PHE A 65 -30.60 -56.62 29.52
CA PHE A 65 -29.85 -55.39 29.72
C PHE A 65 -30.33 -54.29 28.75
N VAL A 66 -30.55 -54.62 27.49
CA VAL A 66 -31.12 -53.71 26.47
C VAL A 66 -32.58 -53.38 26.80
N GLN A 67 -33.36 -54.34 27.31
CA GLN A 67 -34.75 -54.10 27.73
C GLN A 67 -34.84 -53.23 28.99
N ARG A 68 -33.83 -53.28 29.88
CA ARG A 68 -33.71 -52.38 31.04
C ARG A 68 -33.05 -51.03 30.73
N ALA A 69 -32.38 -50.90 29.60
CA ALA A 69 -31.68 -49.68 29.20
C ALA A 69 -32.57 -48.67 28.44
N TYR A 70 -33.88 -48.88 28.41
CA TYR A 70 -34.87 -47.87 27.97
C TYR A 70 -35.37 -47.02 29.14
N GLU A 71 -34.44 -46.34 29.82
CA GLU A 71 -34.66 -45.00 30.35
C GLU A 71 -33.38 -44.22 30.06
N VAL A 72 -33.40 -43.46 28.96
CA VAL A 72 -32.33 -42.52 28.63
C VAL A 72 -32.46 -41.31 29.58
N GLY A 73 -31.58 -41.28 30.58
CA GLY A 73 -31.30 -40.12 31.40
C GLY A 73 -29.80 -39.86 31.43
N ILE A 74 -29.34 -38.87 30.66
CA ILE A 74 -28.04 -38.21 30.86
C ILE A 74 -28.36 -36.84 31.48
N GLY A 75 -28.02 -36.64 32.76
CA GLY A 75 -27.85 -35.30 33.34
C GLY A 75 -26.45 -34.77 32.97
N ASP A 76 -26.20 -33.48 32.78
CA ASP A 76 -26.95 -32.28 33.18
C ASP A 76 -27.27 -31.36 31.99
N GLY A 77 -28.07 -31.86 31.05
CA GLY A 77 -28.66 -31.06 29.98
C GLY A 77 -29.83 -31.79 29.35
N LYS A 78 -31.06 -31.38 29.68
CA LYS A 78 -32.30 -31.97 29.14
C LYS A 78 -32.33 -31.80 27.61
N LEU A 79 -32.01 -32.86 26.87
CA LEU A 79 -32.38 -32.97 25.46
C LEU A 79 -33.81 -33.49 25.38
N THR A 80 -34.78 -32.59 25.53
CA THR A 80 -36.15 -32.87 25.13
C THR A 80 -36.20 -32.92 23.61
N ILE A 81 -36.12 -34.11 23.03
CA ILE A 81 -36.62 -34.34 21.67
C ILE A 81 -38.14 -34.24 21.80
N GLY A 82 -38.70 -33.16 21.27
CA GLY A 82 -40.16 -32.96 21.24
C GLY A 82 -40.87 -34.13 20.53
N PRO A 83 -42.18 -34.29 20.73
CA PRO A 83 -42.93 -35.36 20.09
C PRO A 83 -42.77 -35.27 18.57
N VAL A 84 -42.19 -36.32 17.98
CA VAL A 84 -42.26 -36.52 16.53
C VAL A 84 -43.71 -36.90 16.26
N ASP A 85 -44.50 -35.89 15.91
CA ASP A 85 -45.87 -36.08 15.43
C ASP A 85 -45.77 -36.76 14.06
N LEU A 86 -45.98 -38.08 14.04
CA LEU A 86 -46.15 -38.86 12.82
C LEU A 86 -47.55 -38.58 12.25
N SER A 87 -47.78 -37.33 11.86
CA SER A 87 -48.87 -36.98 10.95
C SER A 87 -48.37 -37.30 9.55
N GLY A 88 -49.02 -38.28 8.92
CA GLY A 88 -48.52 -39.05 7.78
C GLY A 88 -47.76 -38.24 6.74
N ASP A 89 -46.57 -38.74 6.39
CA ASP A 89 -45.77 -38.47 5.19
C ASP A 89 -44.56 -37.54 5.35
N THR A 90 -44.47 -36.73 6.40
CA THR A 90 -43.32 -35.83 6.63
C THR A 90 -42.67 -36.09 7.99
N VAL A 91 -41.37 -36.40 8.00
CA VAL A 91 -40.57 -36.48 9.23
C VAL A 91 -40.10 -35.09 9.61
N THR A 92 -40.47 -34.67 10.82
CA THR A 92 -40.03 -33.39 11.38
C THR A 92 -39.12 -33.64 12.58
N ALA A 93 -37.89 -33.15 12.52
CA ALA A 93 -36.95 -33.15 13.63
C ALA A 93 -36.92 -31.77 14.29
N SER A 94 -37.08 -31.72 15.61
CA SER A 94 -36.96 -30.48 16.40
C SER A 94 -35.52 -30.29 16.87
N ASN A 95 -35.00 -29.06 16.78
CA ASN A 95 -33.63 -28.69 17.16
C ASN A 95 -32.53 -29.61 16.59
N PRO A 96 -32.54 -29.93 15.28
CA PRO A 96 -31.47 -30.74 14.68
C PRO A 96 -30.12 -30.05 14.83
N ARG A 97 -29.08 -30.84 15.11
CA ARG A 97 -27.70 -30.40 15.19
C ARG A 97 -26.83 -31.32 14.33
N PHE A 98 -26.02 -30.71 13.49
CA PHE A 98 -25.02 -31.36 12.66
C PHE A 98 -23.66 -30.74 12.95
N GLU A 99 -22.64 -31.57 13.11
CA GLU A 99 -21.28 -31.11 13.36
C GLU A 99 -20.29 -31.92 12.54
N GLY A 100 -19.21 -31.27 12.12
CA GLY A 100 -18.20 -31.90 11.28
C GLY A 100 -16.97 -31.04 11.12
N PHE A 101 -16.08 -31.50 10.24
CA PHE A 101 -14.88 -30.80 9.85
C PHE A 101 -14.87 -30.59 8.35
N ASN A 102 -14.48 -29.40 7.90
CA ASN A 102 -14.28 -29.16 6.48
C ASN A 102 -12.95 -29.78 5.99
N LYS A 103 -12.66 -29.69 4.69
CA LYS A 103 -11.41 -30.19 4.11
C LYS A 103 -10.15 -29.46 4.63
N ASN A 104 -10.32 -28.29 5.23
CA ASN A 104 -9.24 -27.48 5.80
C ASN A 104 -8.98 -27.82 7.29
N GLY A 105 -9.80 -28.68 7.89
CA GLY A 105 -9.72 -29.04 9.31
C GLY A 105 -10.42 -28.06 10.26
N ASP A 106 -11.19 -27.10 9.74
CA ASP A 106 -12.03 -26.21 10.55
C ASP A 106 -13.28 -26.95 11.01
N ARG A 107 -13.68 -26.74 12.27
CA ARG A 107 -14.86 -27.37 12.84
C ARG A 107 -16.08 -26.52 12.55
N PHE A 108 -17.13 -27.11 12.00
CA PHE A 108 -18.40 -26.42 11.83
C PHE A 108 -19.51 -27.11 12.61
N VAL A 109 -20.46 -26.32 13.09
CA VAL A 109 -21.68 -26.76 13.76
C VAL A 109 -22.85 -26.06 13.10
N VAL A 110 -23.83 -26.82 12.61
CA VAL A 110 -25.08 -26.29 12.03
C VAL A 110 -26.24 -26.76 12.89
N MET A 111 -27.04 -25.81 13.33
CA MET A 111 -28.26 -26.01 14.10
C MET A 111 -29.44 -25.43 13.32
N ALA A 112 -30.63 -25.98 13.53
CA ALA A 112 -31.87 -25.36 13.07
C ALA A 112 -32.95 -25.53 14.14
N LYS A 113 -34.03 -24.74 14.09
CA LYS A 113 -35.20 -24.96 14.98
C LYS A 113 -36.00 -26.19 14.56
N SER A 114 -36.12 -26.41 13.25
CA SER A 114 -36.85 -27.55 12.66
C SER A 114 -36.17 -28.02 11.38
N ALA A 115 -36.16 -29.34 11.15
CA ALA A 115 -35.86 -29.96 9.87
C ALA A 115 -37.04 -30.82 9.42
N GLU A 116 -37.50 -30.61 8.19
CA GLU A 116 -38.64 -31.31 7.59
C GLU A 116 -38.17 -32.12 6.37
N HIS A 117 -38.47 -33.42 6.35
CA HIS A 117 -38.13 -34.32 5.25
C HIS A 117 -39.36 -35.13 4.82
N ASP A 118 -39.77 -34.99 3.57
CA ASP A 118 -40.83 -35.79 2.96
C ASP A 118 -40.28 -37.20 2.65
N LEU A 119 -40.89 -38.23 3.25
CA LEU A 119 -40.44 -39.62 3.05
C LEU A 119 -40.93 -40.22 1.73
N LYS A 120 -41.99 -39.67 1.12
CA LYS A 120 -42.58 -40.16 -0.14
C LYS A 120 -41.86 -39.58 -1.35
N ARG A 121 -41.34 -38.36 -1.23
CA ARG A 121 -40.54 -37.71 -2.25
C ARG A 121 -39.13 -37.59 -1.70
N SER A 122 -38.19 -38.39 -2.19
CA SER A 122 -36.76 -38.28 -1.83
C SER A 122 -36.17 -36.96 -2.34
N GLY A 123 -36.58 -35.88 -1.68
CA GLY A 123 -36.29 -34.49 -1.97
C GLY A 123 -35.47 -33.87 -0.84
N PRO A 124 -35.12 -32.58 -0.98
CA PRO A 124 -34.25 -31.90 -0.04
C PRO A 124 -34.90 -31.76 1.34
N ILE A 125 -34.07 -31.78 2.37
CA ILE A 125 -34.44 -31.53 3.76
C ILE A 125 -34.64 -30.03 3.92
N GLY A 126 -35.86 -29.60 4.28
CA GLY A 126 -36.17 -28.21 4.59
C GLY A 126 -35.70 -27.86 5.99
N LEU A 127 -35.01 -26.74 6.16
CA LEU A 127 -34.49 -26.27 7.44
C LEU A 127 -35.11 -24.90 7.78
N LYS A 128 -35.52 -24.70 9.03
CA LYS A 128 -36.10 -23.44 9.52
C LYS A 128 -35.27 -22.88 10.68
N LEU A 129 -34.97 -21.58 10.64
CA LEU A 129 -34.17 -20.83 11.62
C LEU A 129 -32.82 -21.51 11.85
N ILE A 130 -31.98 -21.46 10.82
CA ILE A 130 -30.65 -22.06 10.78
C ILE A 130 -29.67 -21.13 11.51
N GLU A 131 -28.83 -21.72 12.34
CA GLU A 131 -27.65 -21.11 12.92
C GLU A 131 -26.44 -22.01 12.69
N GLY A 132 -25.47 -21.51 11.93
CA GLY A 132 -24.19 -22.13 11.68
C GLY A 132 -23.08 -21.41 12.43
N VAL A 133 -22.15 -22.16 13.00
CA VAL A 133 -20.93 -21.63 13.60
C VAL A 133 -19.73 -22.38 13.03
N LEU A 134 -18.81 -21.65 12.43
CA LEU A 134 -17.52 -22.13 11.96
C LEU A 134 -16.44 -21.69 12.96
N TYR A 135 -15.71 -22.67 13.48
CA TYR A 135 -14.55 -22.49 14.34
C TYR A 135 -13.29 -22.77 13.52
N GLU A 136 -12.57 -21.71 13.19
CA GLU A 136 -11.33 -21.79 12.43
C GLU A 136 -10.12 -22.00 13.36
N GLN A 137 -9.02 -22.53 12.84
CA GLN A 137 -7.82 -22.85 13.63
C GLN A 137 -7.13 -21.63 14.25
N ASN A 138 -7.38 -20.43 13.72
CA ASN A 138 -6.82 -19.15 14.16
C ASN A 138 -7.68 -18.46 15.25
N ASN A 139 -8.63 -19.18 15.86
CA ASN A 139 -9.63 -18.66 16.80
C ASN A 139 -10.62 -17.64 16.18
N THR A 140 -10.69 -17.54 14.85
CA THR A 140 -11.77 -16.83 14.18
C THR A 140 -13.04 -17.67 14.29
N VAL A 141 -14.12 -17.01 14.70
CA VAL A 141 -15.44 -17.61 14.82
C VAL A 141 -16.36 -16.88 13.88
N THR A 142 -16.89 -17.60 12.90
CA THR A 142 -17.84 -17.08 11.92
C THR A 142 -19.20 -17.69 12.20
N ARG A 143 -20.20 -16.85 12.45
CA ARG A 143 -21.59 -17.23 12.66
C ARG A 143 -22.40 -16.89 11.41
N VAL A 144 -23.24 -17.82 10.99
CA VAL A 144 -24.15 -17.68 9.87
C VAL A 144 -25.56 -17.93 10.38
N THR A 145 -26.50 -17.03 10.13
CA THR A 145 -27.92 -17.24 10.44
C THR A 145 -28.74 -17.11 9.17
N ALA A 146 -29.75 -17.96 9.02
CA ALA A 146 -30.67 -17.92 7.89
C ALA A 146 -32.08 -18.36 8.32
N PRO A 147 -33.16 -17.63 7.96
CA PRO A 147 -34.52 -18.00 8.28
C PRO A 147 -34.95 -19.35 7.68
N ARG A 148 -34.48 -19.64 6.46
CA ARG A 148 -34.82 -20.84 5.71
C ARG A 148 -33.61 -21.37 4.97
N GLY A 149 -33.61 -22.69 4.77
CA GLY A 149 -32.71 -23.34 3.85
C GLY A 149 -33.20 -24.71 3.42
N ARG A 150 -32.56 -25.26 2.41
CA ARG A 150 -32.86 -26.57 1.83
C ARG A 150 -31.56 -27.31 1.62
N PHE A 151 -31.45 -28.50 2.20
CA PHE A 151 -30.27 -29.34 2.06
C PHE A 151 -30.60 -30.58 1.24
N ASP A 152 -30.00 -30.71 0.07
CA ASP A 152 -30.09 -31.92 -0.75
C ASP A 152 -28.91 -32.84 -0.40
N THR A 153 -29.21 -33.98 0.22
CA THR A 153 -28.21 -34.97 0.62
C THR A 153 -27.60 -35.71 -0.56
N ARG A 154 -28.27 -35.77 -1.72
CA ARG A 154 -27.78 -36.46 -2.91
C ARG A 154 -26.79 -35.61 -3.68
N THR A 155 -27.01 -34.30 -3.76
CA THR A 155 -26.12 -33.36 -4.45
C THR A 155 -25.13 -32.67 -3.49
N GLU A 156 -25.37 -32.76 -2.18
CA GLU A 156 -24.63 -32.05 -1.12
C GLU A 156 -24.63 -30.52 -1.31
N VAL A 157 -25.80 -30.01 -1.73
CA VAL A 157 -26.06 -28.59 -1.92
C VAL A 157 -26.96 -28.09 -0.79
N LEU A 158 -26.51 -27.02 -0.12
CA LEU A 158 -27.28 -26.26 0.85
C LEU A 158 -27.68 -24.92 0.24
N GLU A 159 -28.97 -24.71 0.05
CA GLU A 159 -29.54 -23.42 -0.33
C GLU A 159 -30.01 -22.70 0.93
N LEU A 160 -29.68 -21.42 1.06
CA LEU A 160 -30.10 -20.53 2.13
C LEU A 160 -30.89 -19.36 1.51
N GLU A 161 -31.96 -18.92 2.17
CA GLU A 161 -32.92 -17.94 1.62
C GLU A 161 -33.36 -16.87 2.62
N GLU A 162 -34.01 -15.82 2.09
CA GLU A 162 -34.62 -14.66 2.77
C GLU A 162 -33.64 -13.60 3.27
N ARG A 163 -32.85 -13.91 4.30
CA ARG A 163 -31.93 -12.96 4.93
C ARG A 163 -30.82 -13.69 5.65
N ILE A 164 -29.72 -13.91 4.95
CA ILE A 164 -28.56 -14.60 5.46
C ILE A 164 -27.64 -13.57 6.07
N GLU A 165 -27.42 -13.68 7.36
CA GLU A 165 -26.50 -12.82 8.09
C GLU A 165 -25.26 -13.62 8.47
N VAL A 166 -24.11 -13.10 8.09
CA VAL A 166 -22.80 -13.67 8.43
C VAL A 166 -22.11 -12.67 9.33
N THR A 167 -21.62 -13.11 10.48
CA THR A 167 -20.88 -12.26 11.43
C THR A 167 -19.63 -12.97 11.89
N SER A 168 -18.55 -12.22 12.12
CA SER A 168 -17.29 -12.76 12.63
C SER A 168 -16.81 -11.96 13.83
N ASN A 169 -16.08 -12.62 14.74
CA ASN A 169 -15.38 -11.95 15.84
C ASN A 169 -14.27 -10.98 15.37
N THR A 170 -13.93 -11.00 14.08
CA THR A 170 -13.01 -10.06 13.43
C THR A 170 -13.68 -8.74 13.03
N GLY A 171 -14.97 -8.53 13.31
CA GLY A 171 -15.71 -7.32 12.93
C GLY A 171 -16.30 -7.35 11.52
N LEU A 172 -16.09 -8.44 10.77
CA LEU A 172 -16.75 -8.69 9.49
C LEU A 172 -18.24 -8.98 9.70
N SER A 173 -19.11 -8.34 8.90
CA SER A 173 -20.52 -8.67 8.77
C SER A 173 -20.91 -8.72 7.29
N ALA A 174 -21.64 -9.75 6.86
CA ALA A 174 -22.20 -9.80 5.52
C ALA A 174 -23.69 -10.09 5.55
N LEU A 175 -24.41 -9.48 4.62
CA LEU A 175 -25.84 -9.65 4.42
C LEU A 175 -26.07 -10.13 2.98
N LEU A 176 -26.72 -11.28 2.85
CA LEU A 176 -27.06 -11.89 1.56
C LEU A 176 -28.55 -12.23 1.54
N THR A 177 -29.20 -12.16 0.37
CA THR A 177 -30.60 -12.55 0.24
C THR A 177 -30.76 -14.05 -0.06
N ARG A 178 -29.84 -14.62 -0.85
CA ARG A 178 -29.82 -16.04 -1.20
C ARG A 178 -28.38 -16.52 -1.35
N ALA A 179 -28.07 -17.72 -0.86
CA ALA A 179 -26.77 -18.33 -1.07
C ALA A 179 -26.91 -19.82 -1.34
N THR A 180 -26.09 -20.33 -2.25
CA THR A 180 -25.98 -21.76 -2.57
C THR A 180 -24.58 -22.22 -2.19
N VAL A 181 -24.50 -23.17 -1.27
CA VAL A 181 -23.25 -23.77 -0.79
C VAL A 181 -23.16 -25.18 -1.33
N SER A 182 -22.18 -25.43 -2.18
CA SER A 182 -21.89 -26.75 -2.75
C SER A 182 -20.72 -27.39 -2.01
N MET A 183 -20.98 -28.37 -1.14
CA MET A 183 -19.95 -28.97 -0.29
C MET A 183 -18.97 -29.85 -1.09
N ARG A 184 -19.46 -30.53 -2.14
CA ARG A 184 -18.62 -31.33 -3.05
C ARG A 184 -17.63 -30.48 -3.82
N GLU A 185 -18.14 -29.43 -4.44
CA GLU A 185 -17.38 -28.52 -5.30
C GLU A 185 -16.53 -27.53 -4.50
N ASP A 186 -16.77 -27.38 -3.19
CA ASP A 186 -16.19 -26.34 -2.35
C ASP A 186 -16.40 -24.96 -2.98
N ARG A 187 -17.68 -24.63 -3.22
CA ARG A 187 -18.09 -23.43 -3.94
C ARG A 187 -19.30 -22.81 -3.29
N ILE A 188 -19.27 -21.49 -3.09
CA ILE A 188 -20.40 -20.72 -2.55
C ILE A 188 -20.80 -19.67 -3.58
N VAL A 189 -22.08 -19.60 -3.92
CA VAL A 189 -22.62 -18.66 -4.91
C VAL A 189 -23.80 -17.90 -4.33
N SER A 190 -23.78 -16.58 -4.41
CA SER A 190 -24.95 -15.71 -4.26
C SER A 190 -25.30 -15.14 -5.62
N SER A 191 -26.50 -15.43 -6.11
CA SER A 191 -27.04 -14.84 -7.34
C SER A 191 -27.82 -13.55 -7.07
N GLU A 192 -27.94 -13.15 -5.82
CA GLU A 192 -28.70 -12.00 -5.34
C GLU A 192 -27.79 -11.00 -4.59
N PRO A 193 -28.25 -9.76 -4.35
CA PRO A 193 -27.45 -8.72 -3.75
C PRO A 193 -26.74 -9.13 -2.45
N VAL A 194 -25.48 -8.74 -2.37
CA VAL A 194 -24.59 -8.98 -1.24
C VAL A 194 -24.03 -7.65 -0.75
N THR A 195 -24.12 -7.43 0.54
CA THR A 195 -23.42 -6.35 1.23
C THR A 195 -22.44 -6.97 2.22
N VAL A 196 -21.17 -6.58 2.14
CA VAL A 196 -20.12 -6.97 3.07
C VAL A 196 -19.65 -5.71 3.79
N ALA A 197 -19.92 -5.63 5.08
CA ALA A 197 -19.45 -4.58 5.97
C ALA A 197 -18.22 -5.06 6.74
N MET A 198 -17.24 -4.19 6.83
CA MET A 198 -15.98 -4.37 7.55
C MET A 198 -15.69 -3.12 8.37
N PRO A 199 -14.80 -3.20 9.36
CA PRO A 199 -14.34 -2.04 10.11
C PRO A 199 -13.63 -0.99 9.25
N SER A 200 -13.03 -1.39 8.12
CA SER A 200 -12.39 -0.47 7.17
C SER A 200 -13.31 0.03 6.05
N GLY A 201 -14.59 -0.39 6.01
CA GLY A 201 -15.50 0.02 4.95
C GLY A 201 -16.60 -0.97 4.58
N ILE A 202 -17.35 -0.67 3.53
CA ILE A 202 -18.47 -1.48 3.04
C ILE A 202 -18.28 -1.75 1.55
N VAL A 203 -18.47 -3.00 1.14
CA VAL A 203 -18.48 -3.43 -0.25
C VAL A 203 -19.85 -4.00 -0.59
N ARG A 204 -20.38 -3.62 -1.74
CA ARG A 204 -21.64 -4.13 -2.28
C ARG A 204 -21.43 -4.70 -3.66
N GLY A 205 -22.16 -5.77 -3.99
CA GLY A 205 -22.24 -6.35 -5.31
C GLY A 205 -23.56 -7.09 -5.48
N ASN A 206 -23.96 -7.38 -6.72
CA ASN A 206 -25.21 -8.10 -6.97
C ASN A 206 -25.03 -9.62 -7.04
N GLN A 207 -23.78 -10.07 -7.16
CA GLN A 207 -23.43 -11.47 -7.17
C GLN A 207 -22.15 -11.68 -6.38
N LEU A 208 -22.02 -12.86 -5.80
CA LEU A 208 -20.82 -13.31 -5.10
C LEU A 208 -20.52 -14.74 -5.48
N LEU A 209 -19.27 -15.01 -5.87
CA LEU A 209 -18.71 -16.34 -6.01
C LEU A 209 -17.52 -16.45 -5.04
N MET A 210 -17.56 -17.42 -4.13
CA MET A 210 -16.42 -17.76 -3.28
C MET A 210 -15.93 -19.16 -3.61
N LEU A 211 -14.61 -19.27 -3.69
CA LEU A 211 -13.86 -20.49 -3.97
C LEU A 211 -12.86 -20.70 -2.82
N PRO A 212 -13.29 -21.27 -1.67
CA PRO A 212 -12.47 -21.37 -0.46
C PRO A 212 -11.12 -22.06 -0.71
N LYS A 213 -11.10 -23.19 -1.44
CA LYS A 213 -9.86 -23.88 -1.82
C LYS A 213 -8.86 -23.00 -2.59
N GLN A 214 -9.35 -22.07 -3.40
CA GLN A 214 -8.49 -21.16 -4.17
C GLN A 214 -8.17 -19.88 -3.41
N ARG A 215 -8.76 -19.67 -2.23
CA ARG A 215 -8.68 -18.42 -1.48
C ARG A 215 -9.05 -17.23 -2.36
N GLN A 216 -10.12 -17.40 -3.13
CA GLN A 216 -10.63 -16.39 -4.06
C GLN A 216 -12.09 -16.07 -3.81
N ALA A 217 -12.41 -14.80 -3.98
CA ALA A 217 -13.76 -14.28 -4.02
C ALA A 217 -13.94 -13.35 -5.22
N VAL A 218 -15.10 -13.41 -5.84
CA VAL A 218 -15.46 -12.56 -6.98
C VAL A 218 -16.83 -11.95 -6.69
N LEU A 219 -16.89 -10.63 -6.67
CA LEU A 219 -18.15 -9.88 -6.70
C LEU A 219 -18.33 -9.34 -8.10
N SER A 220 -19.54 -9.41 -8.62
CA SER A 220 -19.86 -8.96 -9.97
C SER A 220 -21.19 -8.23 -10.04
N ALA A 221 -21.49 -7.72 -11.23
CA ALA A 221 -22.71 -7.02 -11.58
C ALA A 221 -22.93 -5.74 -10.74
N ARG A 222 -22.04 -4.76 -10.92
CA ARG A 222 -22.01 -3.45 -10.21
C ARG A 222 -21.46 -3.57 -8.80
N VAL A 223 -20.15 -3.51 -8.70
CA VAL A 223 -19.45 -3.45 -7.42
C VAL A 223 -19.26 -2.00 -7.01
N SER A 224 -19.61 -1.70 -5.76
CA SER A 224 -19.27 -0.43 -5.10
C SER A 224 -18.58 -0.73 -3.78
N ALA A 225 -17.36 -0.24 -3.62
CA ALA A 225 -16.57 -0.34 -2.41
C ALA A 225 -16.37 1.07 -1.83
N ARG A 226 -16.66 1.24 -0.55
CA ARG A 226 -16.45 2.48 0.19
C ARG A 226 -15.58 2.17 1.39
N PHE A 227 -14.37 2.72 1.42
CA PHE A 227 -13.40 2.54 2.49
C PHE A 227 -13.32 3.78 3.36
N GLU A 228 -13.43 3.58 4.68
CA GLU A 228 -13.32 4.64 5.68
C GLU A 228 -11.98 4.48 6.41
N PRO A 229 -11.16 5.54 6.53
CA PRO A 229 -9.87 5.46 7.19
C PRO A 229 -10.03 5.20 8.70
N GLU A 230 -9.17 4.33 9.24
CA GLU A 230 -9.28 3.72 10.57
C GLU A 230 -9.12 4.71 11.74
N GLN A 231 -8.62 5.93 11.50
CA GLN A 231 -8.55 6.97 12.53
C GLN A 231 -8.78 8.38 11.95
N PRO A 232 -9.73 9.16 12.48
CA PRO A 232 -9.72 10.60 12.30
C PRO A 232 -8.61 11.19 13.19
N VAL A 233 -7.46 11.56 12.65
CA VAL A 233 -6.37 12.16 13.44
C VAL A 233 -6.09 13.60 13.04
N ARG A 234 -6.21 14.46 14.06
CA ARG A 234 -5.73 15.82 14.30
C ARG A 234 -5.28 16.63 13.07
N GLU A 235 -5.94 17.76 12.89
CA GLU A 235 -5.56 18.89 12.02
C GLU A 235 -4.03 19.04 11.92
N GLY A 236 -3.45 18.73 10.76
CA GLY A 236 -2.01 18.90 10.51
C GLY A 236 -1.34 17.99 9.48
N SER A 237 -1.94 16.86 9.05
CA SER A 237 -1.34 16.02 8.00
C SER A 237 -1.68 16.53 6.60
N ALA A 238 -0.76 17.26 5.99
CA ALA A 238 -0.91 17.95 4.71
C ALA A 238 -0.40 17.13 3.50
N ALA A 239 -0.92 15.91 3.30
CA ALA A 239 -0.56 15.08 2.14
C ALA A 239 -1.77 14.31 1.58
N GLY A 240 -2.84 15.00 1.16
CA GLY A 240 -4.02 14.32 0.60
C GLY A 240 -3.88 14.01 -0.89
N GLY A 241 -3.56 12.78 -1.28
CA GLY A 241 -3.71 12.37 -2.69
C GLY A 241 -4.44 11.04 -2.75
N LEU A 242 -4.75 10.57 -3.95
CA LEU A 242 -5.19 9.19 -4.14
C LEU A 242 -4.19 8.25 -3.45
N GLY A 243 -4.65 7.54 -2.41
CA GLY A 243 -3.83 6.63 -1.59
C GLY A 243 -3.10 7.25 -0.39
N ALA A 244 -3.12 8.57 -0.17
CA ALA A 244 -2.44 9.21 0.96
C ALA A 244 -3.31 10.17 1.81
N GLY A 245 -4.54 10.46 1.38
CA GLY A 245 -5.45 11.36 2.10
C GLY A 245 -6.34 10.68 3.15
N ASN A 246 -6.76 11.47 4.13
CA ASN A 246 -7.70 11.09 5.21
C ASN A 246 -9.17 11.04 4.76
N ALA A 247 -9.43 11.10 3.45
CA ALA A 247 -10.78 11.11 2.88
C ALA A 247 -11.26 9.70 2.55
N VAL A 248 -12.58 9.53 2.60
CA VAL A 248 -13.27 8.29 2.19
C VAL A 248 -12.87 7.96 0.75
N ILE A 249 -12.48 6.72 0.52
CA ILE A 249 -12.15 6.21 -0.81
C ILE A 249 -13.36 5.44 -1.31
N GLU A 250 -13.94 5.86 -2.42
CA GLU A 250 -15.02 5.15 -3.08
C GLU A 250 -14.54 4.60 -4.41
N VAL A 251 -14.74 3.31 -4.66
CA VAL A 251 -14.34 2.61 -5.88
C VAL A 251 -15.57 1.93 -6.45
N SER A 252 -15.85 2.20 -7.72
CA SER A 252 -16.92 1.56 -8.48
C SER A 252 -16.34 0.83 -9.68
N ALA A 253 -16.85 -0.38 -9.95
CA ALA A 253 -16.41 -1.22 -11.06
C ALA A 253 -17.51 -2.25 -11.41
N GLU A 254 -17.36 -2.98 -12.52
CA GLU A 254 -18.26 -4.09 -12.86
C GLU A 254 -17.98 -5.33 -12.00
N THR A 255 -16.70 -5.62 -11.76
CA THR A 255 -16.22 -6.79 -11.04
C THR A 255 -15.14 -6.43 -10.04
N LEU A 256 -15.14 -7.10 -8.89
CA LEU A 256 -14.05 -7.12 -7.91
C LEU A 256 -13.64 -8.58 -7.69
N LYS A 257 -12.40 -8.91 -8.02
CA LYS A 257 -11.78 -10.18 -7.69
C LYS A 257 -10.79 -9.98 -6.56
N VAL A 258 -10.96 -10.72 -5.48
CA VAL A 258 -10.01 -10.79 -4.37
C VAL A 258 -9.31 -12.15 -4.41
N ASP A 259 -7.99 -12.12 -4.48
CA ASP A 259 -7.11 -13.29 -4.37
C ASP A 259 -6.23 -13.12 -3.14
N ASP A 260 -6.59 -13.82 -2.08
CA ASP A 260 -5.92 -13.66 -0.79
C ASP A 260 -4.60 -14.43 -0.71
N ALA A 261 -4.42 -15.45 -1.53
CA ALA A 261 -3.13 -16.11 -1.67
C ALA A 261 -2.09 -15.15 -2.29
N LYS A 262 -2.51 -14.28 -3.20
CA LYS A 262 -1.66 -13.25 -3.83
C LYS A 262 -1.66 -11.90 -3.13
N ARG A 263 -2.51 -11.73 -2.11
CA ARG A 263 -2.79 -10.44 -1.47
C ARG A 263 -3.11 -9.33 -2.47
N LEU A 264 -4.00 -9.65 -3.41
CA LEU A 264 -4.33 -8.78 -4.52
C LEU A 264 -5.85 -8.67 -4.67
N ALA A 265 -6.34 -7.43 -4.70
CA ALA A 265 -7.69 -7.10 -5.13
C ALA A 265 -7.64 -6.47 -6.51
N VAL A 266 -8.48 -6.92 -7.43
CA VAL A 266 -8.54 -6.47 -8.82
C VAL A 266 -9.94 -6.00 -9.12
N PHE A 267 -10.09 -4.71 -9.39
CA PHE A 267 -11.30 -4.11 -9.91
C PHE A 267 -11.21 -4.04 -11.43
N ASP A 268 -12.23 -4.52 -12.11
CA ASP A 268 -12.28 -4.59 -13.58
C ASP A 268 -13.64 -4.13 -14.10
N GLY A 269 -13.63 -3.59 -15.32
CA GLY A 269 -14.79 -3.04 -16.01
C GLY A 269 -15.14 -1.63 -15.54
N GLY A 270 -14.58 -0.62 -16.22
CA GLY A 270 -14.97 0.78 -16.06
C GLY A 270 -14.72 1.34 -14.67
N VAL A 271 -13.53 1.11 -14.12
CA VAL A 271 -13.18 1.52 -12.76
C VAL A 271 -13.24 3.04 -12.62
N ARG A 272 -13.95 3.50 -11.59
CA ARG A 272 -13.90 4.88 -11.11
C ARG A 272 -13.64 4.88 -9.61
N ALA A 273 -12.50 5.43 -9.23
CA ALA A 273 -12.12 5.66 -7.85
C ALA A 273 -12.18 7.16 -7.53
N THR A 274 -12.78 7.54 -6.41
CA THR A 274 -12.88 8.92 -5.94
C THR A 274 -12.37 9.02 -4.51
N GLN A 275 -11.58 10.05 -4.24
CA GLN A 275 -11.09 10.38 -2.90
C GLN A 275 -11.06 11.89 -2.76
N ASP A 276 -11.89 12.43 -1.87
CA ASP A 276 -12.13 13.87 -1.75
C ASP A 276 -12.50 14.50 -3.12
N ARG A 277 -11.70 15.43 -3.66
CA ARG A 277 -11.90 16.03 -5.01
C ARG A 277 -11.17 15.30 -6.13
N ALA A 278 -10.33 14.33 -5.82
CA ALA A 278 -9.60 13.57 -6.81
C ALA A 278 -10.45 12.42 -7.35
N THR A 279 -10.50 12.28 -8.68
CA THR A 279 -11.14 11.16 -9.38
C THR A 279 -10.12 10.47 -10.28
N LEU A 280 -10.04 9.16 -10.19
CA LEU A 280 -9.27 8.29 -11.08
C LEU A 280 -10.23 7.40 -11.86
N THR A 281 -10.05 7.34 -13.17
CA THR A 281 -10.74 6.38 -14.04
C THR A 281 -9.74 5.53 -14.80
N ALA A 282 -10.00 4.22 -14.88
CA ALA A 282 -9.15 3.25 -15.56
C ALA A 282 -9.99 2.04 -15.99
N ALA A 283 -9.49 1.19 -16.90
CA ALA A 283 -10.19 -0.07 -17.20
C ALA A 283 -9.96 -1.11 -16.10
N LEU A 284 -8.75 -1.14 -15.53
CA LEU A 284 -8.31 -2.10 -14.52
C LEU A 284 -7.61 -1.37 -13.37
N LEU A 285 -7.95 -1.74 -12.13
CA LEU A 285 -7.29 -1.25 -10.92
C LEU A 285 -6.90 -2.42 -10.02
N GLU A 286 -5.60 -2.59 -9.83
CA GLU A 286 -4.98 -3.57 -8.96
C GLU A 286 -4.61 -2.91 -7.63
N ILE A 287 -5.01 -3.51 -6.51
CA ILE A 287 -4.69 -3.04 -5.17
C ILE A 287 -3.97 -4.18 -4.44
N GLY A 288 -2.69 -3.96 -4.16
CA GLY A 288 -1.87 -4.79 -3.29
C GLY A 288 -2.05 -4.37 -1.83
N TYR A 289 -2.07 -5.35 -0.94
CA TYR A 289 -2.25 -5.12 0.48
C TYR A 289 -1.38 -6.02 1.35
N ASP A 290 -1.08 -5.55 2.56
CA ASP A 290 -0.48 -6.36 3.61
C ASP A 290 -1.52 -6.70 4.67
N GLY A 291 -1.63 -7.98 5.05
CA GLY A 291 -2.67 -8.45 5.98
C GLY A 291 -3.92 -8.95 5.27
N ALA A 292 -5.10 -8.73 5.86
CA ALA A 292 -6.38 -9.14 5.29
C ALA A 292 -6.81 -8.24 4.10
N PRO A 293 -7.56 -8.75 3.11
CA PRO A 293 -7.91 -8.01 1.89
C PRO A 293 -8.69 -6.71 2.14
N PRO A 294 -8.44 -5.63 1.38
CA PRO A 294 -9.33 -4.49 1.23
C PRO A 294 -10.56 -5.00 0.48
N GLY A 295 -11.58 -5.41 1.23
CA GLY A 295 -12.75 -6.07 0.68
C GLY A 295 -13.27 -7.23 1.53
N GLY A 296 -12.47 -7.74 2.48
CA GLY A 296 -12.91 -8.60 3.59
C GLY A 296 -13.75 -9.82 3.22
N ILE A 297 -13.79 -10.23 1.95
CA ILE A 297 -14.43 -11.48 1.61
C ILE A 297 -13.48 -12.58 2.08
N PRO A 298 -13.90 -13.43 3.02
CA PRO A 298 -13.01 -14.38 3.64
C PRO A 298 -12.64 -15.45 2.61
N ALA A 299 -11.41 -15.36 2.12
CA ALA A 299 -10.71 -16.41 1.43
C ALA A 299 -9.95 -17.24 2.47
N ALA A 300 -10.71 -17.95 3.32
CA ALA A 300 -10.21 -18.96 4.26
C ALA A 300 -8.84 -18.63 4.89
N SER A 301 -8.75 -17.55 5.67
CA SER A 301 -7.78 -17.31 6.78
C SER A 301 -7.56 -15.81 7.04
N ALA A 302 -7.87 -15.29 8.25
CA ALA A 302 -7.17 -14.17 8.94
C ALA A 302 -7.81 -13.78 10.30
N PRO A 303 -7.01 -13.31 11.29
CA PRO A 303 -7.46 -12.37 12.33
C PRO A 303 -6.69 -11.02 12.28
N PRO A 304 -7.14 -9.97 13.00
CA PRO A 304 -8.05 -8.93 12.56
C PRO A 304 -7.38 -7.72 11.84
N LEU A 305 -8.15 -7.14 10.91
CA LEU A 305 -8.33 -5.70 10.64
C LEU A 305 -7.09 -4.81 10.55
N SER A 306 -6.65 -4.54 9.32
CA SER A 306 -5.95 -3.32 8.86
C SER A 306 -5.11 -3.68 7.65
N GLY A 307 -5.77 -4.11 6.56
CA GLY A 307 -5.10 -4.34 5.29
C GLY A 307 -4.43 -3.05 4.82
N ARG A 308 -3.14 -2.85 5.12
CA ARG A 308 -2.44 -1.63 4.69
C ARG A 308 -2.26 -1.76 3.19
N ILE A 309 -2.87 -0.84 2.45
CA ILE A 309 -2.64 -0.75 1.01
C ILE A 309 -1.17 -0.39 0.84
N ASN A 310 -0.41 -1.24 0.16
CA ASN A 310 1.01 -1.02 -0.10
C ASN A 310 1.27 -0.65 -1.56
N ARG A 311 0.33 -0.95 -2.47
CA ARG A 311 0.48 -0.69 -3.90
C ARG A 311 -0.88 -0.52 -4.56
N ILE A 312 -1.00 0.47 -5.43
CA ILE A 312 -2.16 0.70 -6.28
C ILE A 312 -1.67 0.84 -7.71
N VAL A 313 -2.19 0.04 -8.64
CA VAL A 313 -1.82 0.11 -10.06
C VAL A 313 -3.08 0.23 -10.91
N ALA A 314 -3.24 1.37 -11.56
CA ALA A 314 -4.27 1.61 -12.55
C ALA A 314 -3.70 1.38 -13.95
N ARG A 315 -4.42 0.67 -14.82
CA ARG A 315 -3.97 0.33 -16.18
C ARG A 315 -5.05 0.62 -17.23
N HIS A 316 -4.58 0.70 -18.48
CA HIS A 316 -5.38 0.85 -19.69
C HIS A 316 -6.16 2.17 -19.74
N GLY A 317 -5.46 3.25 -20.07
CA GLY A 317 -6.07 4.57 -20.27
C GLY A 317 -6.48 5.21 -18.96
N VAL A 318 -5.50 5.47 -18.10
CA VAL A 318 -5.70 6.11 -16.81
C VAL A 318 -5.90 7.60 -16.99
N VAL A 319 -6.95 8.12 -16.35
CA VAL A 319 -7.22 9.55 -16.24
C VAL A 319 -7.39 9.89 -14.78
N ILE A 320 -6.61 10.87 -14.32
CA ILE A 320 -6.69 11.43 -12.97
C ILE A 320 -7.12 12.88 -13.11
N THR A 321 -8.18 13.27 -12.41
CA THR A 321 -8.67 14.65 -12.39
C THR A 321 -8.81 15.12 -10.95
N GLN A 322 -8.36 16.33 -10.67
CA GLN A 322 -8.53 17.01 -9.39
C GLN A 322 -8.65 18.51 -9.65
N ASP A 323 -9.79 19.10 -9.31
CA ASP A 323 -10.10 20.51 -9.60
C ASP A 323 -9.79 20.86 -11.09
N ASP A 324 -8.92 21.86 -11.33
CA ASP A 324 -8.48 22.31 -12.66
C ASP A 324 -7.30 21.51 -13.24
N SER A 325 -6.90 20.42 -12.57
CA SER A 325 -5.78 19.57 -12.98
C SER A 325 -6.26 18.25 -13.58
N ARG A 326 -5.65 17.83 -14.69
CA ARG A 326 -5.93 16.57 -15.36
C ARG A 326 -4.63 15.91 -15.82
N ALA A 327 -4.40 14.68 -15.41
CA ALA A 327 -3.30 13.84 -15.89
C ALA A 327 -3.86 12.62 -16.63
N THR A 328 -3.30 12.30 -17.80
CA THR A 328 -3.63 11.10 -18.56
C THR A 328 -2.37 10.28 -18.83
N CYS A 329 -2.46 8.96 -18.73
CA CYS A 329 -1.36 8.03 -19.03
C CYS A 329 -1.89 6.61 -19.31
N ASP A 330 -1.02 5.69 -19.71
CA ASP A 330 -1.42 4.29 -19.93
C ASP A 330 -1.47 3.48 -18.63
N THR A 331 -0.52 3.72 -17.74
CA THR A 331 -0.42 3.08 -16.41
C THR A 331 -0.01 4.09 -15.36
N ALA A 332 -0.72 4.09 -14.23
CA ALA A 332 -0.36 4.85 -13.05
C ALA A 332 -0.15 3.89 -11.87
N GLU A 333 1.03 3.94 -11.27
CA GLU A 333 1.40 3.19 -10.09
C GLU A 333 1.57 4.14 -8.91
N PHE A 334 0.98 3.79 -7.78
CA PHE A 334 1.08 4.53 -6.52
C PHE A 334 1.58 3.59 -5.43
N ASP A 335 2.63 4.00 -4.76
CA ASP A 335 3.10 3.38 -3.53
C ASP A 335 2.79 4.35 -2.37
N PRO A 336 1.69 4.14 -1.64
CA PRO A 336 1.33 4.97 -0.51
C PRO A 336 2.27 4.81 0.69
N THR A 337 3.04 3.71 0.75
CA THR A 337 4.01 3.48 1.84
C THR A 337 5.28 4.28 1.60
N ALA A 338 5.77 4.31 0.36
CA ALA A 338 6.91 5.11 -0.06
C ALA A 338 6.54 6.59 -0.32
N ASP A 339 5.25 6.91 -0.42
CA ASP A 339 4.72 8.20 -0.86
C ASP A 339 5.25 8.60 -2.24
N THR A 340 5.19 7.65 -3.18
CA THR A 340 5.66 7.84 -4.56
C THR A 340 4.56 7.50 -5.56
N ALA A 341 4.64 8.12 -6.74
CA ALA A 341 3.78 7.81 -7.86
C ALA A 341 4.59 7.75 -9.15
N LEU A 342 4.23 6.84 -10.05
CA LEU A 342 4.84 6.66 -11.35
C LEU A 342 3.76 6.55 -12.42
N LEU A 343 3.68 7.55 -13.29
CA LEU A 343 2.81 7.55 -14.46
C LEU A 343 3.65 7.21 -15.68
N THR A 344 3.19 6.27 -16.50
CA THR A 344 3.90 5.78 -17.69
C THR A 344 2.97 5.61 -18.86
N GLY A 345 3.51 5.80 -20.06
CA GLY A 345 2.79 5.73 -21.31
C GLY A 345 2.01 7.01 -21.58
N SER A 346 2.36 7.69 -22.69
CA SER A 346 1.74 8.93 -23.18
C SER A 346 1.26 9.88 -22.08
N VAL A 347 2.16 10.27 -21.19
CA VAL A 347 1.83 11.13 -20.05
C VAL A 347 1.50 12.53 -20.55
N VAL A 348 0.30 13.01 -20.25
CA VAL A 348 -0.12 14.39 -20.50
C VAL A 348 -0.71 14.95 -19.22
N VAL A 349 -0.12 16.02 -18.71
CA VAL A 349 -0.61 16.75 -17.54
C VAL A 349 -1.07 18.13 -17.99
N THR A 350 -2.28 18.51 -17.61
CA THR A 350 -2.88 19.81 -17.89
C THR A 350 -3.28 20.47 -16.59
N GLN A 351 -2.95 21.75 -16.42
CA GLN A 351 -3.40 22.58 -15.30
C GLN A 351 -3.77 23.96 -15.82
N GLY A 352 -5.05 24.30 -15.76
CA GLY A 352 -5.57 25.50 -16.41
C GLY A 352 -5.21 25.49 -17.91
N ALA A 353 -4.41 26.45 -18.36
CA ALA A 353 -3.98 26.56 -19.75
C ALA A 353 -2.57 26.00 -20.03
N ASN A 354 -1.90 25.47 -19.00
CA ASN A 354 -0.57 24.87 -19.12
C ASN A 354 -0.70 23.38 -19.46
N VAL A 355 0.14 22.89 -20.38
CA VAL A 355 0.15 21.50 -20.81
C VAL A 355 1.59 20.97 -20.81
N LEU A 356 1.81 19.84 -20.15
CA LEU A 356 3.09 19.13 -20.06
C LEU A 356 2.90 17.74 -20.64
N LYS A 357 3.81 17.30 -21.51
CA LYS A 357 3.78 15.97 -22.13
C LYS A 357 5.11 15.26 -22.03
N GLY A 358 5.08 13.95 -21.78
CA GLY A 358 6.25 13.08 -21.72
C GLY A 358 5.87 11.60 -21.82
N GLY A 359 6.86 10.72 -21.68
CA GLY A 359 6.67 9.27 -21.68
C GLY A 359 6.52 8.68 -20.28
N ALA A 360 7.17 9.28 -19.28
CA ALA A 360 7.03 8.89 -17.88
C ALA A 360 7.14 10.11 -16.95
N LEU A 361 6.37 10.08 -15.87
CA LEU A 361 6.40 11.07 -14.80
C LEU A 361 6.53 10.34 -13.47
N ALA A 362 7.69 10.50 -12.82
CA ALA A 362 7.93 10.04 -11.46
C ALA A 362 7.70 11.18 -10.47
N LEU A 363 7.04 10.87 -9.36
CA LEU A 363 6.78 11.80 -8.28
C LEU A 363 7.25 11.19 -6.95
N ASP A 364 8.06 11.96 -6.24
CA ASP A 364 8.31 11.77 -4.82
C ASP A 364 7.53 12.86 -4.07
N ARG A 365 6.41 12.44 -3.50
CA ARG A 365 5.42 13.31 -2.87
C ARG A 365 5.90 13.77 -1.48
N LYS A 366 6.80 12.99 -0.87
CA LYS A 366 7.44 13.34 0.40
C LYS A 366 8.51 14.40 0.22
N SER A 367 9.27 14.39 -0.88
CA SER A 367 10.27 15.42 -1.15
C SER A 367 9.71 16.61 -1.94
N GLY A 368 8.59 16.43 -2.65
CA GLY A 368 8.04 17.42 -3.57
C GLY A 368 8.83 17.51 -4.88
N ILE A 369 9.56 16.45 -5.22
CA ILE A 369 10.36 16.35 -6.45
C ILE A 369 9.54 15.58 -7.48
N SER A 370 9.55 16.07 -8.71
CA SER A 370 8.93 15.40 -9.85
C SER A 370 9.89 15.36 -11.02
N GLU A 371 9.91 14.25 -11.75
CA GLU A 371 10.76 14.04 -12.90
C GLU A 371 9.89 13.61 -14.08
N LEU A 372 9.91 14.40 -15.16
CA LEU A 372 9.25 14.10 -16.42
C LEU A 372 10.31 13.75 -17.47
N THR A 373 10.23 12.55 -18.04
CA THR A 373 11.13 12.05 -19.08
C THR A 373 10.36 11.68 -20.33
N ALA A 374 11.04 11.70 -21.48
CA ALA A 374 10.42 11.37 -22.76
C ALA A 374 10.12 9.87 -22.97
N SER A 375 10.78 8.99 -22.21
CA SER A 375 10.60 7.54 -22.28
C SER A 375 10.54 6.95 -20.87
N ALA A 376 10.08 5.69 -20.77
CA ALA A 376 10.04 4.95 -19.52
C ALA A 376 11.42 4.89 -18.86
N ILE A 377 11.44 5.02 -17.54
CA ILE A 377 12.66 5.00 -16.73
C ILE A 377 13.40 3.67 -17.00
N GLY A 378 14.64 3.73 -17.49
CA GLY A 378 15.47 2.56 -17.81
C GLY A 378 15.59 2.21 -19.30
N HIS A 379 14.88 2.90 -20.19
CA HIS A 379 15.09 2.82 -21.64
C HIS A 379 15.83 4.06 -22.17
N GLU A 380 16.60 3.89 -23.24
CA GLU A 380 17.26 5.00 -23.94
C GLU A 380 16.22 6.06 -24.33
N PRO A 381 16.45 7.36 -24.03
CA PRO A 381 15.47 8.42 -24.25
C PRO A 381 15.27 8.67 -25.76
N LYS A 382 14.48 7.82 -26.41
CA LYS A 382 13.99 8.03 -27.77
C LYS A 382 12.73 8.88 -27.71
N GLY A 383 12.89 10.18 -27.47
CA GLY A 383 11.79 11.15 -27.49
C GLY A 383 12.18 12.47 -26.84
N ARG A 384 11.26 13.44 -26.90
CA ARG A 384 11.37 14.72 -26.20
C ARG A 384 10.14 14.98 -25.34
N ILE A 385 10.34 15.61 -24.19
CA ILE A 385 9.24 16.18 -23.41
C ILE A 385 8.85 17.52 -24.04
N THR A 386 7.58 17.87 -23.93
CA THR A 386 7.07 19.17 -24.40
C THR A 386 6.31 19.85 -23.29
N ALA A 387 6.67 21.09 -22.98
CA ALA A 387 5.96 21.94 -22.03
C ALA A 387 5.44 23.18 -22.74
N ARG A 388 4.12 23.34 -22.77
CA ARG A 388 3.44 24.55 -23.26
C ARG A 388 2.90 25.31 -22.07
N LEU A 389 3.50 26.47 -21.81
CA LEU A 389 3.18 27.31 -20.67
C LEU A 389 2.52 28.59 -21.18
N GLN A 390 1.36 28.93 -20.60
CA GLN A 390 0.76 30.24 -20.81
C GLN A 390 1.29 31.22 -19.77
N ARG A 391 1.55 32.45 -20.20
CA ARG A 391 1.91 33.53 -19.29
C ARG A 391 0.65 33.90 -18.50
N GLY A 392 0.64 33.63 -17.20
CA GLY A 392 -0.48 34.05 -16.36
C GLY A 392 -0.51 35.57 -16.25
N GLN A 393 -1.44 36.22 -16.95
CA GLN A 393 -1.67 37.65 -16.81
C GLN A 393 -3.16 37.93 -16.64
N ASP A 394 -3.51 38.53 -15.50
CA ASP A 394 -4.83 39.16 -15.23
C ASP A 394 -4.99 40.51 -15.97
N LYS A 395 -3.98 40.99 -16.69
CA LYS A 395 -4.06 42.23 -17.47
C LYS A 395 -3.11 42.22 -18.67
N PRO A 396 -3.62 42.40 -19.91
CA PRO A 396 -2.77 42.51 -21.08
C PRO A 396 -1.86 43.73 -20.93
N VAL A 397 -0.54 43.53 -21.05
CA VAL A 397 0.42 44.64 -21.18
C VAL A 397 0.07 45.39 -22.49
N PRO A 398 -0.32 46.67 -22.44
CA PRO A 398 -0.55 47.45 -23.65
C PRO A 398 0.75 47.47 -24.47
N ARG A 399 0.66 47.10 -25.76
CA ARG A 399 1.74 47.39 -26.71
C ARG A 399 1.85 48.91 -26.81
N GLU A 400 2.84 49.49 -26.16
CA GLU A 400 3.21 50.87 -26.44
C GLU A 400 3.84 50.88 -27.85
N PRO A 401 3.30 51.65 -28.81
CA PRO A 401 3.83 51.67 -30.16
C PRO A 401 5.28 52.19 -30.11
N ALA A 402 6.21 51.36 -30.58
CA ALA A 402 7.63 51.70 -30.66
C ALA A 402 7.80 53.08 -31.32
N SER A 403 8.26 54.06 -30.54
CA SER A 403 8.70 55.33 -31.08
C SER A 403 9.95 55.09 -31.92
N ARG A 404 9.78 55.10 -33.25
CA ARG A 404 10.88 55.04 -34.21
C ARG A 404 11.72 56.32 -34.07
N GLY A 405 12.70 56.30 -33.18
CA GLY A 405 13.73 57.33 -33.04
C GLY A 405 15.12 56.71 -33.16
N GLY A 406 15.74 56.82 -34.34
CA GLY A 406 17.20 56.84 -34.54
C GLY A 406 18.03 55.59 -34.26
N GLY A 407 18.41 54.86 -35.32
CA GLY A 407 19.77 54.34 -35.52
C GLY A 407 20.31 53.16 -34.69
N GLU A 408 19.64 52.69 -33.64
CA GLU A 408 20.08 51.50 -32.90
C GLU A 408 19.55 50.18 -33.51
N PRO A 409 20.33 49.08 -33.46
CA PRO A 409 19.86 47.76 -33.89
C PRO A 409 18.72 47.28 -32.97
N ALA A 410 17.49 47.44 -33.45
CA ALA A 410 16.29 47.02 -32.74
C ALA A 410 15.80 45.66 -33.25
N LEU A 411 15.66 44.69 -32.36
CA LEU A 411 14.99 43.43 -32.66
C LEU A 411 13.47 43.69 -32.73
N PRO A 412 12.72 42.96 -33.57
CA PRO A 412 11.29 43.11 -33.65
C PRO A 412 10.60 42.79 -32.31
N ALA A 413 9.77 43.68 -31.76
CA ALA A 413 9.13 43.46 -30.45
C ALA A 413 8.48 42.06 -30.32
N ALA A 414 8.75 41.34 -29.23
CA ALA A 414 8.13 40.03 -29.01
C ALA A 414 6.63 40.20 -28.69
N ASP A 415 5.83 39.15 -28.93
CA ASP A 415 4.46 39.13 -28.38
C ASP A 415 4.52 38.66 -26.91
N PRO A 416 4.27 39.54 -25.93
CA PRO A 416 4.34 39.17 -24.52
C PRO A 416 3.30 38.12 -24.15
N ASN A 417 2.20 38.03 -24.89
CA ASN A 417 1.07 37.14 -24.60
C ASN A 417 1.18 35.79 -25.33
N ALA A 418 2.18 35.60 -26.18
CA ALA A 418 2.39 34.33 -26.85
C ALA A 418 2.77 33.22 -25.84
N PRO A 419 2.23 32.00 -26.00
CA PRO A 419 2.61 30.86 -25.19
C PRO A 419 4.10 30.55 -25.34
N ILE A 420 4.69 29.98 -24.30
CA ILE A 420 6.07 29.52 -24.27
C ILE A 420 6.04 28.01 -24.46
N ASP A 421 6.56 27.54 -25.59
CA ASP A 421 6.75 26.13 -25.86
C ASP A 421 8.21 25.76 -25.55
N ILE A 422 8.42 24.73 -24.73
CA ILE A 422 9.74 24.23 -24.34
C ILE A 422 9.82 22.76 -24.70
N GLU A 423 10.85 22.38 -25.43
CA GLU A 423 11.20 20.99 -25.74
C GLU A 423 12.54 20.66 -25.07
N ALA A 424 12.64 19.47 -24.47
CA ALA A 424 13.87 19.00 -23.83
C ALA A 424 13.86 17.46 -23.75
N ASP A 425 14.94 16.85 -23.26
CA ASP A 425 14.98 15.40 -23.03
C ASP A 425 14.38 15.04 -21.67
N ARG A 426 14.57 15.91 -20.67
CA ARG A 426 14.11 15.73 -19.28
C ARG A 426 13.71 17.06 -18.64
N LEU A 427 12.73 17.01 -17.75
CA LEU A 427 12.32 18.09 -16.87
C LEU A 427 12.32 17.60 -15.42
N ASP A 428 13.15 18.24 -14.58
CA ASP A 428 13.16 18.04 -13.13
C ASP A 428 12.47 19.22 -12.45
N VAL A 429 11.47 18.95 -11.61
CA VAL A 429 10.75 19.97 -10.87
C VAL A 429 10.94 19.76 -9.38
N ASN A 430 11.26 20.83 -8.68
CA ASN A 430 11.24 20.88 -7.22
C ASN A 430 10.18 21.89 -6.79
N ASP A 431 9.01 21.38 -6.38
CA ASP A 431 7.88 22.24 -6.08
C ASP A 431 8.04 23.01 -4.76
N ARG A 432 8.89 22.52 -3.85
CA ARG A 432 9.24 23.24 -2.63
C ARG A 432 10.17 24.41 -2.89
N ALA A 433 11.14 24.23 -3.79
CA ALA A 433 12.07 25.28 -4.20
C ALA A 433 11.48 26.21 -5.27
N LYS A 434 10.34 25.83 -5.88
CA LYS A 434 9.69 26.52 -7.00
C LYS A 434 10.64 26.69 -8.19
N THR A 435 11.39 25.62 -8.48
CA THR A 435 12.34 25.55 -9.59
C THR A 435 12.03 24.38 -10.51
N ALA A 436 12.27 24.60 -11.81
CA ALA A 436 12.14 23.61 -12.86
C ALA A 436 13.44 23.62 -13.69
N VAL A 437 14.05 22.47 -13.93
CA VAL A 437 15.29 22.33 -14.68
C VAL A 437 15.01 21.48 -15.91
N PHE A 438 15.15 22.08 -17.08
CA PHE A 438 15.07 21.40 -18.36
C PHE A 438 16.48 21.05 -18.82
N ARG A 439 16.68 19.80 -19.24
CA ARG A 439 18.00 19.27 -19.63
C ARG A 439 17.90 18.49 -20.94
N GLY A 440 18.99 18.55 -21.69
CA GLY A 440 19.15 17.82 -22.94
C GLY A 440 18.52 18.57 -24.11
N ASP A 441 19.40 19.17 -24.92
CA ASP A 441 19.08 19.96 -26.12
C ASP A 441 17.77 20.75 -26.01
N VAL A 442 17.76 21.72 -25.09
CA VAL A 442 16.57 22.49 -24.75
C VAL A 442 16.28 23.51 -25.85
N ILE A 443 15.06 23.48 -26.37
CA ILE A 443 14.57 24.42 -27.37
C ILE A 443 13.36 25.15 -26.78
N VAL A 444 13.44 26.47 -26.67
CA VAL A 444 12.34 27.33 -26.23
C VAL A 444 11.86 28.15 -27.42
N ARG A 445 10.54 28.17 -27.63
CA ARG A 445 9.88 28.96 -28.67
C ARG A 445 8.86 29.88 -28.03
N GLN A 446 8.93 31.16 -28.38
CA GLN A 446 7.94 32.16 -27.99
C GLN A 446 7.69 33.13 -29.15
N GLY A 447 6.50 33.06 -29.74
CA GLY A 447 6.20 33.79 -30.97
C GLY A 447 7.19 33.42 -32.09
N ARG A 448 7.91 34.42 -32.61
CA ARG A 448 8.91 34.29 -33.68
C ARG A 448 10.35 33.99 -33.21
N TYR A 449 10.56 33.90 -31.89
CA TYR A 449 11.88 33.69 -31.31
C TYR A 449 12.09 32.23 -30.91
N THR A 450 13.26 31.69 -31.25
CA THR A 450 13.72 30.37 -30.83
C THR A 450 15.04 30.48 -30.09
N LEU A 451 15.10 29.94 -28.87
CA LEU A 451 16.27 29.86 -28.00
C LEU A 451 16.70 28.40 -27.86
N ARG A 452 17.97 28.10 -28.11
CA ARG A 452 18.57 26.76 -27.94
C ARG A 452 19.69 26.83 -26.90
N THR A 453 19.69 25.88 -25.97
CA THR A 453 20.67 25.78 -24.86
C THR A 453 20.80 24.33 -24.37
N ALA A 454 21.88 23.98 -23.68
CA ALA A 454 22.04 22.63 -23.11
C ALA A 454 21.18 22.42 -21.85
N GLU A 455 21.06 23.46 -21.01
CA GLU A 455 20.29 23.44 -19.77
C GLU A 455 19.54 24.77 -19.57
N LEU A 456 18.33 24.67 -19.03
CA LEU A 456 17.49 25.81 -18.67
C LEU A 456 16.93 25.63 -17.25
N LEU A 457 17.27 26.57 -16.37
CA LEU A 457 16.74 26.68 -15.02
C LEU A 457 15.62 27.74 -15.00
N ALA A 458 14.40 27.29 -14.75
CA ALA A 458 13.20 28.09 -14.64
C ALA A 458 12.83 28.28 -13.15
N GLY A 459 12.69 29.53 -12.71
CA GLY A 459 12.02 29.88 -11.46
C GLY A 459 10.55 30.19 -11.74
N TYR A 460 9.64 29.67 -10.93
CA TYR A 460 8.21 29.88 -11.11
C TYR A 460 7.49 30.29 -9.82
N SER A 461 6.24 30.74 -9.94
CA SER A 461 5.28 30.84 -8.84
C SER A 461 4.04 29.99 -9.12
N GLY A 462 3.23 29.78 -8.08
CA GLY A 462 2.11 28.86 -8.15
C GLY A 462 2.56 27.41 -7.97
N GLU A 463 1.78 26.49 -8.52
CA GLU A 463 2.07 25.06 -8.50
C GLU A 463 2.41 24.55 -9.89
N SER A 464 3.33 23.58 -9.98
CA SER A 464 3.78 22.99 -11.26
C SER A 464 2.72 22.16 -11.99
N GLY A 465 1.65 21.74 -11.33
CA GLY A 465 0.60 20.91 -11.92
C GLY A 465 0.95 19.43 -12.05
N LEU A 466 2.25 19.11 -12.12
CA LEU A 466 2.77 17.73 -12.18
C LEU A 466 2.42 16.93 -10.92
N ALA A 467 2.46 17.57 -9.75
CA ALA A 467 2.09 16.98 -8.46
C ALA A 467 0.68 17.35 -7.98
N SER A 468 0.08 18.42 -8.53
CA SER A 468 -1.14 19.05 -8.01
C SER A 468 -2.40 18.19 -8.12
N GLY A 469 -2.41 17.19 -9.01
CA GLY A 469 -3.51 16.21 -9.13
C GLY A 469 -3.39 14.99 -8.20
N LEU A 470 -2.31 14.94 -7.41
CA LEU A 470 -1.97 13.84 -6.51
C LEU A 470 -1.60 14.35 -5.13
N GLN A 471 -1.74 15.64 -4.83
CA GLN A 471 -1.34 16.21 -3.55
C GLN A 471 -2.25 17.37 -3.14
N ASP A 472 -2.96 17.18 -2.04
CA ASP A 472 -3.93 18.10 -1.47
C ASP A 472 -3.23 18.97 -0.45
N GLN A 473 -3.20 20.26 -0.76
CA GLN A 473 -2.97 21.31 0.22
C GLN A 473 -4.29 22.06 0.38
N PRO A 474 -4.91 22.01 1.58
CA PRO A 474 -6.19 22.67 1.78
C PRO A 474 -6.04 24.20 1.73
N GLY A 475 -6.94 24.85 0.99
CA GLY A 475 -7.37 26.23 1.26
C GLY A 475 -6.61 27.38 0.57
N LYS A 476 -5.66 27.14 -0.33
CA LYS A 476 -5.09 28.21 -1.17
C LYS A 476 -5.53 28.02 -2.61
N SER A 477 -6.01 29.10 -3.24
CA SER A 477 -6.23 29.16 -4.69
C SER A 477 -4.96 28.70 -5.39
N ARG A 478 -5.00 27.53 -6.04
CA ARG A 478 -3.88 26.99 -6.81
C ARG A 478 -3.71 27.84 -8.05
N GLN A 479 -2.88 28.86 -7.97
CA GLN A 479 -2.40 29.53 -9.18
C GLN A 479 -1.59 28.52 -9.99
N ALA A 480 -1.96 28.36 -11.26
CA ALA A 480 -1.19 27.57 -12.20
C ALA A 480 0.25 28.08 -12.29
N MET A 481 1.18 27.19 -12.65
CA MET A 481 2.59 27.54 -12.84
C MET A 481 2.75 28.79 -13.70
N GLN A 482 3.36 29.83 -13.12
CA GLN A 482 3.73 31.05 -13.84
C GLN A 482 5.24 31.23 -13.80
N LEU A 483 5.86 31.26 -14.96
CA LEU A 483 7.29 31.43 -15.11
C LEU A 483 7.69 32.85 -14.71
N LYS A 484 8.66 32.99 -13.82
CA LYS A 484 9.18 34.28 -13.33
C LYS A 484 10.54 34.60 -13.92
N THR A 485 11.44 33.64 -13.84
CA THR A 485 12.82 33.78 -14.26
C THR A 485 13.24 32.56 -15.05
N VAL A 486 14.08 32.79 -16.04
CA VAL A 486 14.69 31.75 -16.84
C VAL A 486 16.18 32.03 -16.89
N ARG A 487 16.99 31.08 -16.50
CA ARG A 487 18.44 31.13 -16.62
C ARG A 487 18.89 29.99 -17.51
N THR A 488 19.60 30.32 -18.57
CA THR A 488 20.19 29.32 -19.46
C THR A 488 21.66 29.14 -19.10
N ARG A 489 22.12 27.89 -19.19
CA ARG A 489 23.52 27.54 -18.97
C ARG A 489 24.03 26.80 -20.19
N SER A 490 25.26 27.15 -20.56
CA SER A 490 26.05 26.53 -21.62
C SER A 490 25.49 26.76 -23.03
N SER A 491 26.15 27.66 -23.74
CA SER A 491 26.00 27.91 -25.18
C SER A 491 24.58 28.28 -25.59
N VAL A 492 24.28 29.57 -25.45
CA VAL A 492 22.99 30.17 -25.80
C VAL A 492 22.99 30.57 -27.27
N HIS A 493 22.00 30.10 -28.02
CA HIS A 493 21.73 30.56 -29.39
C HIS A 493 20.27 30.98 -29.53
N ILE A 494 20.05 32.27 -29.71
CA ILE A 494 18.73 32.86 -29.99
C ILE A 494 18.67 33.17 -31.48
N SER A 495 17.54 32.82 -32.11
CA SER A 495 17.26 33.10 -33.51
C SER A 495 15.83 33.65 -33.68
N SER A 496 15.66 34.54 -34.64
CA SER A 496 14.36 35.08 -35.08
C SER A 496 14.04 34.57 -36.48
N GLU A 497 12.76 34.41 -36.81
CA GLU A 497 12.30 34.07 -38.17
C GLU A 497 12.77 35.07 -39.24
N GLU A 498 13.07 36.31 -38.85
CA GLU A 498 13.60 37.36 -39.72
C GLU A 498 15.13 37.28 -39.93
N GLY A 499 15.77 36.19 -39.51
CA GLY A 499 17.20 35.91 -39.75
C GLY A 499 18.17 36.56 -38.77
N GLN A 500 17.68 37.13 -37.67
CA GLN A 500 18.51 37.73 -36.62
C GLN A 500 18.98 36.65 -35.65
N THR A 501 20.26 36.72 -35.22
CA THR A 501 20.82 35.75 -34.27
C THR A 501 21.54 36.44 -33.13
N ALA A 502 21.39 35.93 -31.90
CA ALA A 502 22.19 36.34 -30.75
C ALA A 502 22.84 35.11 -30.10
N ARG A 503 24.13 35.19 -29.82
CA ARG A 503 24.91 34.14 -29.14
C ARG A 503 25.47 34.66 -27.82
N GLY A 504 25.66 33.77 -26.85
CA GLY A 504 26.42 34.03 -25.62
C GLY A 504 26.62 32.76 -24.79
N ASP A 505 27.38 32.84 -23.71
CA ASP A 505 27.65 31.69 -22.83
C ASP A 505 26.46 31.35 -21.93
N SER A 506 25.78 32.38 -21.43
CA SER A 506 24.57 32.27 -20.62
C SER A 506 23.62 33.42 -20.90
N ALA A 507 22.34 33.21 -20.57
CA ALA A 507 21.34 34.25 -20.65
C ALA A 507 20.39 34.16 -19.45
N ASP A 508 20.18 35.32 -18.82
CA ASP A 508 19.16 35.52 -17.80
C ASP A 508 17.97 36.24 -18.42
N PHE A 509 16.79 35.67 -18.30
CA PHE A 509 15.54 36.23 -18.76
C PHE A 509 14.60 36.45 -17.59
N ASP A 510 14.26 37.72 -17.36
CA ASP A 510 13.17 38.09 -16.46
C ASP A 510 11.88 38.13 -17.28
N VAL A 511 11.02 37.12 -17.07
CA VAL A 511 9.76 36.96 -17.80
C VAL A 511 8.78 38.07 -17.43
N THR A 512 8.89 38.61 -16.22
CA THR A 512 8.01 39.67 -15.71
C THR A 512 8.40 41.01 -16.31
N ALA A 513 9.70 41.32 -16.33
CA ALA A 513 10.23 42.55 -16.91
C ALA A 513 10.33 42.51 -18.45
N ASN A 514 10.25 41.31 -19.06
CA ASN A 514 10.55 41.08 -20.48
C ASN A 514 11.96 41.54 -20.88
N ILE A 515 12.94 41.35 -19.97
CA ILE A 515 14.34 41.73 -20.19
C ILE A 515 15.19 40.47 -20.31
N VAL A 516 15.92 40.34 -21.42
CA VAL A 516 16.93 39.31 -21.64
C VAL A 516 18.32 39.93 -21.45
N THR A 517 19.14 39.31 -20.61
CA THR A 517 20.55 39.67 -20.42
C THR A 517 21.42 38.52 -20.89
N LEU A 518 22.13 38.71 -22.01
CA LEU A 518 23.13 37.80 -22.54
C LEU A 518 24.49 38.10 -21.91
N ILE A 519 25.22 37.07 -21.50
CA ILE A 519 26.50 37.18 -20.81
C ILE A 519 27.49 36.20 -21.44
N GLY A 520 28.72 36.68 -21.66
CA GLY A 520 29.84 35.88 -22.17
C GLY A 520 29.84 35.83 -23.69
N ASP A 521 30.91 36.34 -24.30
CA ASP A 521 31.18 36.35 -25.74
C ASP A 521 29.94 36.63 -26.60
N VAL A 522 29.23 37.71 -26.27
CA VAL A 522 27.95 38.01 -26.90
C VAL A 522 28.17 38.45 -28.35
N VAL A 523 27.50 37.77 -29.28
CA VAL A 523 27.51 38.11 -30.71
C VAL A 523 26.07 38.29 -31.18
N LEU A 524 25.70 39.53 -31.49
CA LEU A 524 24.43 39.85 -32.15
C LEU A 524 24.65 40.04 -33.64
N THR A 525 23.79 39.46 -34.48
CA THR A 525 23.79 39.64 -35.93
C THR A 525 22.41 40.07 -36.40
N GLN A 526 22.32 41.20 -37.08
CA GLN A 526 21.08 41.76 -37.63
C GLN A 526 21.33 42.38 -39.01
N GLY A 527 20.64 41.89 -40.05
CA GLY A 527 20.67 42.49 -41.39
C GLY A 527 22.08 42.60 -42.02
N GLY A 528 23.01 41.71 -41.66
CA GLY A 528 24.41 41.74 -42.09
C GLY A 528 25.37 42.50 -41.17
N HIS A 529 24.85 43.19 -40.15
CA HIS A 529 25.66 43.86 -39.13
C HIS A 529 25.89 42.93 -37.93
N THR A 530 27.14 42.83 -37.47
CA THR A 530 27.51 42.04 -36.29
C THR A 530 28.04 42.96 -35.20
N VAL A 531 27.47 42.84 -33.99
CA VAL A 531 27.89 43.58 -32.79
C VAL A 531 28.34 42.58 -31.74
N THR A 532 29.54 42.80 -31.19
CA THR A 532 30.13 41.92 -30.17
C THR A 532 30.39 42.66 -28.86
N GLY A 533 30.18 41.99 -27.72
CA GLY A 533 30.51 42.55 -26.42
C GLY A 533 30.43 41.54 -25.28
N PRO A 534 30.91 41.87 -24.07
CA PRO A 534 30.87 40.97 -22.92
C PRO A 534 29.45 40.73 -22.38
N ARG A 535 28.53 41.68 -22.63
CA ARG A 535 27.15 41.64 -22.15
C ARG A 535 26.23 42.37 -23.12
N ALA A 536 25.03 41.83 -23.35
CA ALA A 536 23.97 42.56 -24.02
C ALA A 536 22.69 42.50 -23.18
N ILE A 537 22.00 43.63 -23.08
CA ILE A 537 20.70 43.74 -22.44
C ILE A 537 19.68 44.03 -23.53
N MET A 538 18.58 43.31 -23.53
CA MET A 538 17.56 43.39 -24.56
C MET A 538 16.19 43.51 -23.91
N ASN A 539 15.48 44.58 -24.25
CA ASN A 539 14.10 44.79 -23.83
C ASN A 539 13.17 44.27 -24.92
N LEU A 540 12.46 43.17 -24.64
CA LEU A 540 11.59 42.53 -25.61
C LEU A 540 10.28 43.29 -25.86
N ASN A 541 9.91 44.24 -24.98
CA ASN A 541 8.74 45.09 -25.17
C ASN A 541 9.02 46.16 -26.25
N THR A 542 10.18 46.82 -26.16
CA THR A 542 10.56 47.91 -27.08
C THR A 542 11.32 47.40 -28.30
N GLY A 543 11.97 46.24 -28.19
CA GLY A 543 12.89 45.71 -29.20
C GLY A 543 14.31 46.24 -29.08
N GLU A 544 14.58 47.13 -28.13
CA GLU A 544 15.90 47.75 -27.95
C GLU A 544 16.91 46.71 -27.43
N ALA A 545 18.08 46.64 -28.08
CA ALA A 545 19.20 45.82 -27.66
C ALA A 545 20.42 46.71 -27.42
N GLN A 546 20.83 46.83 -26.16
CA GLN A 546 22.02 47.55 -25.75
C GLN A 546 23.17 46.58 -25.47
N VAL A 547 24.21 46.62 -26.32
CA VAL A 547 25.46 45.90 -26.04
C VAL A 547 26.32 46.78 -25.15
N VAL A 548 26.66 46.30 -23.96
CA VAL A 548 27.52 47.02 -23.02
C VAL A 548 28.97 46.75 -23.43
N PRO A 549 29.73 47.75 -23.91
CA PRO A 549 31.11 47.54 -24.32
C PRO A 549 31.98 47.13 -23.14
N GLY A 550 32.94 46.24 -23.39
CA GLY A 550 33.99 45.89 -22.43
C GLY A 550 35.01 47.01 -22.28
N GLY A 551 34.55 48.19 -21.85
CA GLY A 551 35.40 49.33 -21.52
C GLY A 551 35.65 49.36 -20.02
N VAL A 552 36.88 49.68 -19.63
CA VAL A 552 37.40 49.91 -18.27
C VAL A 552 36.58 50.88 -17.38
N ALA A 553 35.43 51.38 -17.83
CA ALA A 553 34.45 52.11 -17.03
C ALA A 553 33.57 51.20 -16.14
N ALA A 554 33.42 49.91 -16.47
CA ALA A 554 32.66 48.96 -15.62
C ALA A 554 33.39 48.63 -14.31
N ALA A 555 34.71 48.75 -14.27
CA ALA A 555 35.50 48.62 -13.03
C ALA A 555 35.19 49.74 -12.01
N GLY A 556 34.74 50.91 -12.48
CA GLY A 556 34.30 52.01 -11.60
C GLY A 556 32.89 51.82 -11.06
N ALA A 557 31.98 51.21 -11.83
CA ALA A 557 30.59 50.97 -11.42
C ALA A 557 30.45 49.72 -10.52
N GLU A 558 31.26 48.67 -10.74
CA GLU A 558 31.34 47.53 -9.81
C GLU A 558 32.04 47.87 -8.49
N ALA A 559 32.95 48.86 -8.47
CA ALA A 559 33.51 49.38 -7.23
C ALA A 559 32.51 50.27 -6.46
N ALA A 560 31.67 51.06 -7.17
CA ALA A 560 30.70 51.97 -6.57
C ALA A 560 29.51 51.25 -5.88
N LEU A 561 29.08 50.09 -6.40
CA LEU A 561 28.04 49.25 -5.77
C LEU A 561 28.59 48.35 -4.64
N ARG A 562 29.91 48.10 -4.61
CA ARG A 562 30.58 47.45 -3.46
C ARG A 562 30.96 48.43 -2.35
N SER A 563 30.91 49.74 -2.60
CA SER A 563 31.28 50.78 -1.63
C SER A 563 30.12 51.44 -0.87
N SER A 564 28.86 51.01 -1.05
CA SER A 564 27.76 51.46 -0.17
C SER A 564 27.65 50.66 1.14
N GLU A 565 28.56 49.71 1.38
CA GLU A 565 28.59 48.93 2.62
C GLU A 565 30.03 48.80 3.18
N ALA A 566 30.72 49.93 3.40
CA ALA A 566 31.78 50.03 4.41
C ALA A 566 32.13 51.49 4.77
N ARG A 567 32.11 51.80 6.09
CA ARG A 567 32.60 53.04 6.71
C ARG A 567 34.14 53.18 6.58
N PRO A 568 34.72 54.39 6.77
CA PRO A 568 35.84 54.89 5.96
C PRO A 568 37.23 54.45 6.45
N ALA A 569 38.19 54.45 5.52
CA ALA A 569 39.62 54.45 5.82
C ALA A 569 40.26 55.80 5.41
N GLY A 570 40.98 56.43 6.34
CA GLY A 570 41.88 57.55 6.09
C GLY A 570 43.26 57.12 5.55
N PRO A 571 44.12 58.06 5.11
CA PRO A 571 44.87 57.86 3.88
C PRO A 571 46.36 57.50 4.03
N SER A 572 46.83 56.78 3.00
CA SER A 572 48.14 56.81 2.32
C SER A 572 49.47 56.87 3.10
N GLY A 573 50.39 55.95 2.76
CA GLY A 573 51.78 56.33 2.48
C GLY A 573 52.91 55.44 3.01
N ARG A 574 53.34 54.46 2.20
CA ARG A 574 54.71 53.88 2.02
C ARG A 574 55.56 53.50 3.30
N PRO A 575 56.78 52.93 3.19
CA PRO A 575 57.01 51.51 3.43
C PRO A 575 57.98 51.16 4.58
N SER A 576 58.03 49.85 4.90
CA SER A 576 59.07 49.10 5.65
C SER A 576 59.18 49.32 7.18
N LEU A 577 59.13 48.23 7.95
CA LEU A 577 60.29 47.59 8.58
C LEU A 577 59.83 46.40 9.45
N LEU A 578 60.60 45.31 9.39
CA LEU A 578 60.54 44.14 10.26
C LEU A 578 60.83 44.53 11.72
N ILE A 579 60.15 43.94 12.73
CA ILE A 579 60.65 43.61 14.09
C ILE A 579 59.50 42.95 14.89
N TYR A 580 59.77 41.80 15.54
CA TYR A 580 59.02 41.23 16.67
C TYR A 580 59.86 41.46 17.95
N PRO A 581 59.39 41.21 19.21
CA PRO A 581 58.06 40.97 19.76
C PRO A 581 57.79 41.84 21.04
N ASN A 582 56.75 41.45 21.80
CA ASN A 582 56.61 41.56 23.27
C ASN A 582 55.78 42.71 23.90
N GLN A 583 54.86 42.25 24.77
CA GLN A 583 54.36 42.84 26.02
C GLN A 583 53.17 43.83 25.95
N LEU A 584 52.03 43.42 26.54
CA LEU A 584 51.44 43.92 27.81
C LEU A 584 50.59 45.19 27.58
N ARG A 585 49.50 45.52 28.26
CA ARG A 585 48.64 44.94 29.29
C ARG A 585 47.69 46.08 29.67
N ASP A 586 46.45 45.73 30.01
CA ASP A 586 45.54 46.43 30.93
C ASP A 586 45.09 47.89 30.65
N LYS A 587 43.74 48.02 30.66
CA LYS A 587 42.94 48.96 31.47
C LYS A 587 42.92 50.43 31.01
N ASP A 588 41.86 51.21 31.20
CA ASP A 588 40.85 51.25 32.27
C ASP A 588 39.64 52.12 31.83
N LYS A 589 38.45 51.75 32.34
CA LYS A 589 37.42 52.58 33.04
C LYS A 589 36.96 53.93 32.43
N ALA A 590 35.70 54.38 32.55
CA ALA A 590 34.80 54.29 33.69
C ALA A 590 33.33 54.61 33.32
N LYS A 591 32.42 53.91 34.03
CA LYS A 591 31.02 54.21 34.42
C LYS A 591 30.94 55.48 35.34
N PRO A 592 29.86 55.83 36.08
CA PRO A 592 28.45 55.34 36.19
C PRO A 592 27.38 56.46 36.40
N LYS A 593 26.10 56.08 36.61
CA LYS A 593 25.23 56.34 37.80
C LYS A 593 23.81 55.81 37.44
N GLY A 594 23.12 54.95 38.19
CA GLY A 594 22.91 54.77 39.64
C GLY A 594 21.41 55.08 39.91
N GLY A 595 20.59 54.37 40.70
CA GLY A 595 20.73 53.25 41.65
C GLY A 595 19.38 52.48 41.75
N GLU A 596 19.36 51.24 42.23
CA GLU A 596 19.12 50.80 43.65
C GLU A 596 17.62 50.49 43.91
N ASN A 597 17.18 49.41 44.57
CA ASN A 597 17.87 48.41 45.38
C ASN A 597 17.01 47.13 45.59
N GLU A 598 17.71 45.98 45.76
CA GLU A 598 17.45 44.80 46.64
C GLU A 598 16.11 44.00 46.57
N ARG A 599 16.02 42.67 46.72
CA ARG A 599 16.91 41.54 47.05
C ARG A 599 16.19 40.21 46.69
N MET A 600 16.93 39.22 46.21
CA MET A 600 16.58 37.78 46.00
C MET A 600 16.76 36.96 47.31
N PRO A 601 16.56 35.60 47.42
CA PRO A 601 16.56 34.50 46.41
C PRO A 601 15.52 33.37 46.65
N SER A 602 15.31 32.39 45.75
CA SER A 602 15.97 31.06 45.76
C SER A 602 15.24 30.09 44.81
N GLY A 603 15.97 29.27 44.03
CA GLY A 603 15.44 28.12 43.28
C GLY A 603 16.25 27.73 42.04
N ALA A 604 16.95 26.61 42.10
CA ALA A 604 18.08 26.12 41.30
C ALA A 604 17.80 25.69 39.81
N PRO A 605 18.86 25.39 39.01
CA PRO A 605 18.84 25.48 37.54
C PRO A 605 18.84 24.12 36.78
N ALA A 606 18.61 24.18 35.46
CA ALA A 606 18.87 23.08 34.52
C ALA A 606 19.74 23.56 33.34
N THR A 607 20.82 22.82 33.06
CA THR A 607 21.81 23.03 32.00
C THR A 607 21.55 22.16 30.76
N ARG A 608 21.92 22.71 29.60
CA ARG A 608 21.94 22.15 28.23
C ARG A 608 23.10 21.15 27.99
N THR A 609 22.99 20.32 26.94
CA THR A 609 24.06 19.90 25.97
C THR A 609 23.44 19.05 24.83
N SER A 610 23.53 19.44 23.53
CA SER A 610 24.47 19.03 22.43
C SER A 610 24.45 17.54 22.07
N GLY A 611 24.36 17.04 20.82
CA GLY A 611 24.92 17.47 19.53
C GLY A 611 25.94 16.40 19.08
N TRP A 612 25.70 15.66 17.99
CA TRP A 612 26.53 14.53 17.50
C TRP A 612 27.25 14.88 16.18
N ALA A 613 28.55 14.60 16.13
CA ALA A 613 29.40 14.64 14.95
C ALA A 613 30.24 13.35 14.86
N ALA A 614 30.63 13.00 13.63
CA ALA A 614 31.34 11.78 13.25
C ALA A 614 32.86 11.94 13.34
N GLU A 615 33.59 10.83 13.55
CA GLU A 615 34.99 10.69 13.15
C GLU A 615 35.43 9.22 13.08
N THR A 616 36.39 8.93 12.21
CA THR A 616 36.83 7.62 11.73
C THR A 616 38.22 7.20 12.25
N THR A 617 38.49 5.88 12.17
CA THR A 617 39.78 5.16 12.01
C THR A 617 40.76 5.02 13.20
N PRO A 618 41.70 4.02 13.23
CA PRO A 618 41.79 2.72 12.52
C PRO A 618 42.30 1.51 13.37
N ALA A 619 42.30 0.33 12.70
CA ALA A 619 43.28 -0.80 12.76
C ALA A 619 43.41 -1.72 14.00
N ALA A 620 43.10 -3.03 13.81
CA ALA A 620 44.05 -4.10 13.44
C ALA A 620 43.65 -5.47 14.05
N ALA A 621 43.78 -6.54 13.24
CA ALA A 621 44.05 -7.96 13.58
C ALA A 621 43.12 -8.67 14.60
N ASP A 622 42.71 -9.94 14.48
CA ASP A 622 43.23 -11.14 13.84
C ASP A 622 42.09 -12.22 13.87
N ARG A 623 42.34 -13.35 13.20
CA ARG A 623 41.65 -14.68 13.13
C ARG A 623 40.74 -15.08 14.31
N ASP A 624 39.69 -15.89 14.15
CA ASP A 624 39.52 -17.18 13.43
C ASP A 624 38.11 -17.34 12.81
#